data_AF-K7U7J9-F1
#
_entry.id   AF-K7U7J9-F1
#
_cell.length_a   1.000
_cell.length_b   1.000
_cell.length_c   1.000
_cell.angle_alpha   90.00
_cell.angle_beta   90.00
_cell.angle_gamma   90.00
#
_symmetry.space_group_name_H-M   'P 1'
#
loop_
_entity.id
_entity.type
_entity.pdbx_description
1 polymer ?
#
loop_
_entity_poly.entity_id
_entity_poly.type
_entity_poly.pdbx_seq_one_letter_code
_entity_poly.pdbx_strand_id
1 'polypeptide(L)' 'MPGYYDIDDILMEDEPISVVFQVTANGVGLLDPGAESNCVEKGAKVDLPFWLAHGLLSLEQAVSINPPPCFTQK' A
#
# COMPACT_ATOMS: atom_id res chain seq x y z
N MET A 1 -21.56 4.22 -5.82
CA MET A 1 -21.26 3.51 -4.56
C MET A 1 -20.58 2.25 -5.02
N PRO A 2 -19.29 2.05 -4.74
CA PRO A 2 -18.58 0.92 -5.30
C PRO A 2 -19.28 -0.38 -4.90
N GLY A 3 -19.46 -1.27 -5.87
CA GLY A 3 -20.16 -2.52 -5.70
C GLY A 3 -19.19 -3.59 -5.27
N TYR A 4 -19.44 -4.26 -4.14
CA TYR A 4 -18.59 -5.39 -3.71
C TYR A 4 -18.46 -6.51 -4.77
N TYR A 5 -19.45 -6.62 -5.68
CA TYR A 5 -19.46 -7.57 -6.79
C TYR A 5 -19.20 -6.90 -8.15
N ASP A 6 -18.84 -5.62 -8.15
CA ASP A 6 -18.48 -4.92 -9.37
C ASP A 6 -17.06 -5.30 -9.76
N ILE A 7 -16.91 -5.86 -10.96
CA ILE A 7 -15.63 -6.35 -11.47
C ILE A 7 -14.70 -5.17 -11.75
N ASP A 8 -15.26 -4.05 -12.21
CA ASP A 8 -14.46 -2.87 -12.53
C ASP A 8 -13.86 -2.27 -11.25
N ASP A 9 -14.61 -2.26 -10.14
CA ASP A 9 -14.10 -1.81 -8.83
C ASP A 9 -13.02 -2.76 -8.30
N ILE A 10 -13.24 -4.08 -8.34
CA ILE A 10 -12.25 -5.06 -7.90
C ILE A 10 -10.93 -4.91 -8.68
N LEU A 11 -11.02 -4.74 -10.00
CA LEU A 11 -9.85 -4.56 -10.85
C LEU A 11 -9.15 -3.22 -10.57
N MET A 12 -9.91 -2.16 -10.30
CA MET A 12 -9.36 -0.84 -9.95
C MET A 12 -8.64 -0.88 -8.59
N GLU A 13 -9.21 -1.58 -7.60
CA GLU A 13 -8.66 -1.68 -6.25
C GLU A 13 -7.38 -2.54 -6.17
N ASP A 14 -7.17 -3.43 -7.14
CA ASP A 14 -5.95 -4.26 -7.23
C ASP A 14 -4.73 -3.49 -7.80
N GLU A 15 -4.93 -2.26 -8.30
CA GLU A 15 -3.84 -1.47 -8.87
C GLU A 15 -2.73 -1.19 -7.83
N PRO A 16 -1.45 -1.47 -8.16
CA PRO A 16 -0.35 -1.27 -7.23
C PRO A 16 -0.05 0.22 -7.05
N ILE A 17 -0.01 0.66 -5.80
CA ILE A 17 0.37 2.00 -5.41
C ILE A 17 1.62 2.00 -4.55
N SER A 18 2.52 2.96 -4.83
CA SER A 18 3.73 3.17 -4.05
C SER A 18 3.39 3.75 -2.68
N VAL A 19 3.80 3.05 -1.63
CA VAL A 19 3.58 3.49 -0.25
C VAL A 19 4.86 3.42 0.58
N VAL A 20 4.93 4.24 1.63
CA VAL A 20 6.06 4.31 2.55
C VAL A 20 5.58 3.93 3.95
N PHE A 21 6.17 2.89 4.52
CA PHE A 21 5.87 2.48 5.90
C PHE A 21 6.39 3.53 6.88
N GLN A 22 5.52 4.09 7.71
CA GLN A 22 5.91 5.03 8.77
C GLN A 22 6.32 4.33 10.06
N VAL A 23 5.97 3.05 10.20
CA VAL A 23 6.28 2.19 11.34
C VAL A 23 6.93 0.90 10.87
N THR A 24 7.78 0.31 11.72
CA THR A 24 8.32 -1.03 11.44
C THR A 24 7.21 -2.05 11.64
N ALA A 25 6.83 -2.72 10.56
CA ALA A 25 5.77 -3.71 10.56
C ALA A 25 6.38 -5.12 10.56
N ASN A 26 6.14 -5.88 11.62
CA ASN A 26 6.63 -7.25 11.75
C ASN A 26 5.62 -8.25 11.14
N GLY A 27 6.11 -9.36 10.59
CA GLY A 27 5.31 -10.39 9.94
C GLY A 27 4.89 -10.10 8.49
N VAL A 28 5.31 -8.96 7.94
CA VAL A 28 4.97 -8.51 6.59
C VAL A 28 6.18 -8.41 5.66
N GLY A 29 7.27 -9.11 5.96
CA GLY A 29 8.49 -9.08 5.13
C GLY A 29 8.27 -9.50 3.67
N LEU A 30 7.19 -10.24 3.37
CA LEU A 30 6.80 -10.57 1.99
C LEU A 30 6.48 -9.32 1.13
N LEU A 31 6.08 -8.23 1.76
CA LEU A 31 5.71 -6.99 1.09
C LEU A 31 6.93 -6.20 0.59
N ASP A 32 8.10 -6.42 1.20
CA ASP A 32 9.35 -5.80 0.79
C ASP A 32 10.31 -6.86 0.25
N PRO A 33 10.55 -6.93 -1.08
CA PRO A 33 11.49 -7.87 -1.64
C PRO A 33 12.94 -7.64 -1.19
N GLY A 34 13.24 -6.47 -0.59
CA GLY A 34 14.54 -6.15 0.01
C GLY A 34 14.65 -6.52 1.49
N ALA A 35 13.57 -6.99 2.14
CA ALA A 35 13.60 -7.30 3.56
C ALA A 35 14.38 -8.60 3.83
N GLU A 36 15.50 -8.47 4.56
CA GLU A 36 16.31 -9.61 4.99
C GLU A 36 15.66 -10.37 6.18
N SER A 37 14.73 -9.71 6.87
CA SER A 37 13.97 -10.26 7.99
C SER A 37 12.48 -10.26 7.66
N ASN A 38 11.66 -10.99 8.42
CA ASN A 38 10.21 -11.01 8.23
C ASN A 38 9.54 -9.69 8.72
N CYS A 39 10.15 -8.54 8.42
CA CYS A 39 9.76 -7.22 8.90
C CYS A 39 9.95 -6.22 7.77
N VAL A 40 9.03 -5.28 7.60
CA VAL A 40 9.20 -4.09 6.76
C VAL A 40 9.68 -2.96 7.65
N GLU A 41 10.83 -2.38 7.33
CA GLU A 41 11.40 -1.30 8.13
C GLU A 41 10.67 0.02 7.94
N LYS A 42 10.70 0.87 8.97
CA LYS A 42 10.23 2.25 8.84
C LYS A 42 11.01 2.98 7.74
N GLY A 43 10.29 3.62 6.85
CA GLY A 43 10.83 4.34 5.69
C GLY A 43 10.95 3.47 4.45
N ALA A 44 10.69 2.16 4.55
CA ALA A 44 10.69 1.28 3.39
C ALA A 44 9.58 1.69 2.41
N LYS A 45 9.95 1.80 1.14
CA LYS A 45 9.04 2.06 0.04
C LYS A 45 8.69 0.73 -0.60
N VAL A 46 7.41 0.38 -0.58
CA VAL A 46 6.90 -0.84 -1.21
C VAL A 46 5.68 -0.51 -2.06
N ASP A 47 5.43 -1.33 -3.08
CA ASP A 47 4.25 -1.21 -3.92
C ASP A 47 3.20 -2.21 -3.42
N LEU A 48 2.05 -1.70 -3.00
CA LEU A 48 0.93 -2.50 -2.47
C LEU A 48 -0.34 -2.26 -3.28
N PRO A 49 -1.22 -3.27 -3.41
CA PRO A 49 -2.55 -3.05 -3.95
C PRO A 49 -3.29 -1.96 -3.18
N PHE A 50 -4.08 -1.14 -3.88
CA PHE A 50 -4.81 -0.03 -3.28
C PHE A 50 -5.72 -0.48 -2.12
N TRP A 51 -6.45 -1.59 -2.26
CA TRP A 51 -7.32 -2.11 -1.20
C TRP A 51 -6.56 -2.36 0.12
N LEU A 52 -5.33 -2.86 0.02
CA LEU A 52 -4.51 -3.18 1.20
C LEU A 52 -3.94 -1.90 1.81
N ALA A 53 -3.39 -1.01 0.98
CA ALA A 53 -2.87 0.27 1.41
C ALA A 53 -3.95 1.15 2.07
N HIS A 54 -5.18 1.13 1.55
CA HIS A 54 -6.33 1.82 2.13
C HIS A 54 -6.67 1.30 3.54
N GLY A 55 -6.63 -0.03 3.74
CA GLY A 55 -6.79 -0.63 5.06
C GLY A 55 -5.69 -0.23 6.04
N LEU A 56 -4.43 -0.21 5.58
CA LEU A 56 -3.28 0.14 6.41
C LEU A 56 -3.23 1.63 6.78
N LEU A 57 -3.72 2.52 5.91
CA LEU A 57 -3.90 3.94 6.23
C LEU A 57 -4.84 4.16 7.42
N SER A 58 -5.89 3.34 7.49
CA SER A 58 -6.91 3.40 8.54
C SER A 58 -6.39 2.95 9.91
N LEU A 59 -5.36 2.08 9.90
CA LEU A 59 -4.67 1.60 11.09
C LEU A 59 -3.50 2.53 11.43
N GLU A 60 -3.81 3.59 12.18
CA GLU A 60 -2.82 4.46 12.86
C GLU A 60 -1.76 5.09 11.95
N GLN A 61 -2.09 5.42 10.70
CA GLN A 61 -1.13 6.04 9.77
C GLN A 61 0.16 5.22 9.63
N ALA A 62 0.06 3.89 9.73
CA ALA A 62 1.18 2.98 9.59
C ALA A 62 1.91 3.14 8.24
N VAL A 63 1.21 3.68 7.23
CA VAL A 63 1.67 3.80 5.86
C VAL A 63 1.28 5.16 5.26
N SER A 64 2.19 5.76 4.50
CA SER A 64 2.00 6.98 3.71
C SER A 64 1.90 6.64 2.23
N ILE A 65 0.81 7.02 1.57
CA ILE A 65 0.67 6.83 0.12
C ILE A 65 1.48 7.92 -0.61
N ASN A 66 2.29 7.50 -1.59
CA ASN A 66 2.79 8.43 -2.61
C ASN A 66 1.80 8.46 -3.76
N PRO A 67 1.18 9.61 -4.06
CA PRO A 67 0.25 9.70 -5.17
C PRO A 67 0.99 9.35 -6.48
N PRO A 68 0.40 8.50 -7.33
CA PRO A 68 0.99 8.18 -8.61
C PRO A 68 1.26 9.45 -9.43
N PRO A 69 2.27 9.44 -10.32
CA PRO A 69 2.67 10.62 -11.09
C PRO A 69 1.55 11.14 -12.01
N CYS A 70 0.57 10.30 -12.38
CA CYS A 70 -0.62 10.72 -13.13
C CYS A 70 -1.56 11.64 -12.33
N PHE A 71 -1.49 11.63 -10.99
CA PHE A 71 -2.25 12.52 -10.11
C PHE A 71 -1.42 13.72 -9.60
N THR A 72 -0.11 13.72 -9.83
CA THR A 72 0.75 14.86 -9.49
C THR A 72 0.61 15.93 -10.57
N GLN A 73 -0.13 16.99 -10.26
CA GLN A 73 -0.30 18.14 -11.15
C GLN A 73 1.06 18.82 -11.38
N LYS A 74 1.37 19.09 -12.65
CA LYS A 74 2.59 19.79 -13.08
C LYS A 74 2.47 21.29 -12.84
#